data_AF-A0AAV5VT88-F1
#
_entry.id   AF-A0AAV5VT88-F1
#
_cell.length_a   1.000
_cell.length_b   1.000
_cell.length_c   1.000
_cell.angle_alpha   90.00
_cell.angle_beta   90.00
_cell.angle_gamma   90.00
#
_symmetry.space_group_name_H-M   'P 1'
#
loop_
_entity.id
_entity.type
_entity.pdbx_description
1 polymer ?
#
loop_
_entity_poly.entity_id
_entity_poly.type
_entity_poly.pdbx_seq_one_letter_code
_entity_poly.pdbx_strand_id
1 'polypeptide(L)'
;EVPIVKFSMKTNTGVAVEGDISYYNDLALYNTRLLARYCSWTNDNLLSKLGMFIKKWAKKCEIADAALGSLSSYAYIILMIHFLQQLQPAPLLPVLHEMGEKQVMQVDGWNVYFCDDEPTPNWTLCNLSVGELFLHFLHYYGQFRLEDSGGPDSSEA
;
A
#
# COMPACT_ATOMS: atom_id res chain seq x y z
N GLU A 1 4.46 1.89 -19.17
CA GLU A 1 2.99 1.84 -19.14
C GLU A 1 2.52 0.44 -19.49
N VAL A 2 1.40 -0.01 -18.93
CA VAL A 2 0.85 -1.35 -19.17
C VAL A 2 -0.36 -1.22 -20.12
N PRO A 3 -0.43 -1.96 -21.23
CA PRO A 3 -1.61 -1.96 -22.10
C PRO A 3 -2.84 -2.49 -21.36
N ILE A 4 -3.96 -1.76 -21.42
CA ILE A 4 -5.19 -2.09 -20.70
C ILE A 4 -6.40 -2.10 -21.64
N VAL A 5 -7.23 -3.14 -21.53
CA VAL A 5 -8.58 -3.20 -22.11
C VAL A 5 -9.59 -2.99 -20.99
N LYS A 6 -10.33 -1.87 -21.03
CA LYS A 6 -11.40 -1.58 -20.07
C LYS A 6 -12.71 -2.23 -20.52
N PHE A 7 -13.47 -2.78 -19.59
CA PHE A 7 -14.79 -3.35 -19.86
C PHE A 7 -15.81 -2.95 -18.79
N SER A 8 -17.09 -2.98 -19.17
CA SER A 8 -18.21 -2.81 -18.27
C SER A 8 -19.26 -3.88 -18.60
N MET A 9 -19.67 -4.66 -17.61
CA MET A 9 -20.63 -5.75 -17.77
C MET A 9 -21.73 -5.62 -16.73
N LYS A 10 -22.99 -5.84 -17.13
CA LYS A 10 -24.10 -5.99 -16.18
C LYS A 10 -24.22 -7.45 -15.76
N THR A 11 -24.20 -7.69 -14.46
CA THR A 11 -24.42 -9.03 -13.90
C THR A 11 -25.89 -9.43 -14.01
N ASN A 12 -26.18 -10.72 -13.81
CA ASN A 12 -27.55 -11.24 -13.73
C ASN A 12 -28.37 -10.62 -12.59
N THR A 13 -27.71 -10.00 -11.60
CA THR A 13 -28.34 -9.26 -10.50
C THR A 13 -28.62 -7.79 -10.83
N GLY A 14 -28.29 -7.35 -12.05
CA GLY A 14 -28.48 -5.96 -12.51
C GLY A 14 -27.37 -5.00 -12.06
N VAL A 15 -26.33 -5.48 -11.38
CA VAL A 15 -25.19 -4.67 -10.91
C VAL A 15 -24.22 -4.47 -12.07
N ALA A 16 -23.83 -3.22 -12.34
CA ALA A 16 -22.77 -2.92 -13.29
C ALA A 16 -21.40 -3.17 -12.64
N VAL A 17 -20.57 -3.97 -13.30
CA VAL A 17 -19.20 -4.26 -12.90
C VAL A 17 -18.29 -3.69 -13.96
N GLU A 18 -17.36 -2.84 -13.53
CA GLU A 18 -16.30 -2.29 -14.37
C GLU A 18 -14.98 -2.95 -14.01
N GLY A 19 -14.13 -3.17 -15.01
CA GLY A 19 -12.84 -3.79 -14.81
C GLY A 19 -11.85 -3.48 -15.92
N ASP A 20 -10.59 -3.73 -15.60
CA ASP A 20 -9.45 -3.54 -16.49
C ASP A 20 -8.76 -4.89 -16.70
N ILE A 21 -8.53 -5.27 -17.96
CA ILE A 21 -7.73 -6.43 -18.33
C ILE A 21 -6.37 -5.91 -18.79
N SER A 22 -5.30 -6.38 -18.15
CA SER A 22 -3.92 -6.07 -18.55
C SER A 22 -3.20 -7.34 -19.00
N TYR A 23 -2.25 -7.18 -19.92
CA TYR A 23 -1.43 -8.27 -20.46
C TYR A 23 -0.02 -8.22 -19.86
N TYR A 24 0.47 -9.35 -19.35
CA TYR A 24 1.79 -9.47 -18.67
C TYR A 24 2.07 -8.40 -17.62
N ASN A 25 1.10 -8.16 -16.72
CA ASN A 25 1.31 -7.28 -15.57
C ASN A 25 1.62 -8.11 -14.32
N ASP A 26 2.65 -8.95 -14.40
CA ASP A 26 3.00 -9.88 -13.32
C ASP A 26 3.40 -9.13 -12.06
N LEU A 27 4.06 -7.99 -12.19
CA LEU A 27 4.37 -7.07 -11.08
C LEU A 27 3.11 -6.68 -10.28
N ALA A 28 1.97 -6.46 -10.95
CA ALA A 28 0.73 -6.15 -10.24
C ALA A 28 0.25 -7.33 -9.37
N LEU A 29 0.47 -8.58 -9.80
CA LEU A 29 0.13 -9.76 -8.99
C LEU A 29 0.96 -9.80 -7.70
N TYR A 30 2.27 -9.58 -7.79
CA TYR A 30 3.15 -9.53 -6.61
C TYR A 30 2.80 -8.36 -5.69
N ASN A 31 2.52 -7.19 -6.24
CA ASN A 31 2.06 -6.04 -5.46
C ASN A 31 0.72 -6.30 -4.76
N THR A 32 -0.24 -6.96 -5.42
CA THR A 32 -1.50 -7.36 -4.79
C THR A 32 -1.28 -8.36 -3.67
N ARG A 33 -0.38 -9.34 -3.84
CA ARG A 33 -0.03 -10.29 -2.77
C ARG A 33 0.65 -9.60 -1.59
N LEU A 34 1.58 -8.68 -1.85
CA LEU A 34 2.24 -7.86 -0.83
C LEU A 34 1.21 -7.08 0.00
N LEU A 35 0.27 -6.39 -0.65
CA LEU A 35 -0.80 -5.67 0.04
C LEU A 35 -1.70 -6.60 0.87
N ALA A 36 -2.02 -7.78 0.34
CA ALA A 36 -2.80 -8.78 1.07
C ALA A 36 -2.08 -9.26 2.34
N ARG A 37 -0.76 -9.49 2.25
CA ARG A 37 0.08 -9.86 3.40
C ARG A 37 0.17 -8.75 4.45
N TYR A 38 0.26 -7.49 4.03
CA TYR A 38 0.16 -6.37 4.99
C TYR A 38 -1.21 -6.33 5.69
N CYS A 39 -2.30 -6.60 4.97
CA CYS A 39 -3.64 -6.61 5.56
C CYS A 39 -3.80 -7.69 6.64
N SER A 40 -3.17 -8.86 6.48
CA SER A 40 -3.17 -9.91 7.51
C SER A 40 -2.24 -9.61 8.69
N TRP A 41 -1.33 -8.64 8.55
CA TRP A 41 -0.36 -8.27 9.59
C TRP A 41 -0.94 -7.50 10.77
N THR A 42 -2.22 -7.12 10.73
CA THR A 42 -2.85 -6.33 11.81
C THR A 42 -4.08 -7.05 12.34
N ASN A 43 -4.35 -6.89 13.63
CA ASN A 43 -5.55 -7.43 14.24
C ASN A 43 -6.83 -6.78 13.65
N ASP A 44 -7.93 -7.52 13.70
CA ASP A 44 -9.28 -7.02 13.39
C ASP A 44 -9.44 -6.28 12.05
N ASN A 45 -8.61 -6.60 11.05
CA ASN A 45 -8.58 -5.94 9.75
C ASN A 45 -8.33 -4.42 9.84
N LEU A 46 -7.55 -3.97 10.84
CA LEU A 46 -7.26 -2.56 11.08
C LEU A 46 -6.72 -1.86 9.83
N LEU A 47 -5.77 -2.48 9.14
CA LEU A 47 -5.15 -1.92 7.95
C LEU A 47 -6.14 -1.74 6.80
N SER A 48 -6.99 -2.74 6.56
CA SER A 48 -8.07 -2.66 5.56
C SER A 48 -9.07 -1.55 5.87
N LYS A 49 -9.45 -1.40 7.15
CA LYS A 49 -10.37 -0.34 7.60
C LYS A 49 -9.76 1.05 7.42
N LEU A 50 -8.50 1.24 7.81
CA LEU A 50 -7.77 2.50 7.64
C LEU A 50 -7.60 2.84 6.16
N GLY A 51 -7.21 1.88 5.32
CA GLY A 51 -7.06 2.06 3.88
C GLY A 51 -8.37 2.47 3.20
N MET A 52 -9.49 1.85 3.57
CA MET A 52 -10.81 2.27 3.09
C MET A 52 -11.17 3.68 3.54
N PHE A 53 -10.83 4.05 4.78
CA PHE A 53 -11.10 5.38 5.32
C PHE A 53 -10.30 6.46 4.58
N ILE A 54 -8.98 6.27 4.43
CA ILE A 54 -8.09 7.18 3.68
C ILE A 54 -8.58 7.33 2.24
N LYS A 55 -8.90 6.24 1.55
CA LYS A 55 -9.41 6.30 0.16
C LYS A 55 -10.71 7.09 0.06
N LYS A 56 -11.65 6.90 0.99
CA LYS A 56 -12.91 7.65 1.01
C LYS A 56 -12.67 9.12 1.29
N TRP A 57 -11.80 9.45 2.25
CA TRP A 57 -11.40 10.83 2.54
C TRP A 57 -10.75 11.50 1.32
N ALA A 58 -9.75 10.87 0.71
CA ALA A 58 -9.05 11.40 -0.46
C ALA A 58 -9.99 11.62 -1.65
N LYS A 59 -10.94 10.71 -1.87
CA LYS A 59 -12.00 10.88 -2.89
C LYS A 59 -12.92 12.07 -2.56
N LYS A 60 -13.28 12.26 -1.30
CA LYS A 60 -14.12 13.39 -0.85
C LYS A 60 -13.42 14.74 -0.93
N CYS A 61 -12.09 14.74 -0.80
CA CYS A 61 -11.25 15.91 -0.99
C CYS A 61 -10.81 16.13 -2.44
N GLU A 62 -11.27 15.30 -3.39
CA GLU A 62 -10.94 15.40 -4.82
C GLU A 62 -9.44 15.28 -5.14
N ILE A 63 -8.69 14.56 -4.29
CA ILE A 63 -7.24 14.34 -4.42
C ILE A 63 -6.89 12.89 -4.77
N ALA A 64 -7.85 12.11 -5.27
CA ALA A 64 -7.72 10.67 -5.54
C ALA A 64 -8.03 10.26 -7.00
N ASP A 65 -7.82 11.17 -7.95
CA ASP A 65 -7.96 10.96 -9.38
C ASP A 65 -6.61 11.06 -10.11
N ALA A 66 -6.01 9.90 -10.39
CA ALA A 66 -4.74 9.82 -11.11
C ALA A 66 -4.84 10.30 -12.56
N ALA A 67 -6.02 10.22 -13.19
CA ALA A 67 -6.21 10.71 -14.55
C ALA A 67 -6.17 12.25 -14.63
N LEU A 68 -6.44 12.93 -13.51
CA LEU A 68 -6.35 14.38 -13.36
C LEU A 68 -5.04 14.85 -12.71
N GLY A 69 -4.04 13.97 -12.56
CA GLY A 69 -2.72 14.30 -12.03
C GLY A 69 -2.59 14.26 -10.50
N SER A 70 -3.61 13.79 -9.78
CA SER A 70 -3.52 13.55 -8.32
C SER A 70 -3.07 12.12 -8.01
N LEU A 71 -2.92 11.76 -6.73
CA LEU A 71 -2.40 10.44 -6.36
C LEU A 71 -3.42 9.32 -6.64
N SER A 72 -2.92 8.18 -7.13
CA SER A 72 -3.78 7.00 -7.32
C SER A 72 -4.23 6.41 -5.99
N SER A 73 -5.32 5.65 -6.01
CA SER A 73 -5.75 4.87 -4.84
C SER A 73 -4.66 3.95 -4.31
N TYR A 74 -3.83 3.39 -5.18
CA TYR A 74 -2.70 2.55 -4.79
C TYR A 74 -1.61 3.37 -4.09
N ALA A 75 -1.28 4.56 -4.60
CA ALA A 75 -0.31 5.45 -3.96
C ALA A 75 -0.71 5.82 -2.52
N TYR A 76 -1.99 6.11 -2.25
CA TYR A 76 -2.46 6.33 -0.89
C TYR A 76 -2.26 5.14 0.05
N ILE A 77 -2.42 3.92 -0.47
CA ILE A 77 -2.17 2.70 0.33
C ILE A 77 -0.68 2.53 0.61
N ILE A 78 0.20 2.85 -0.35
CA ILE A 78 1.65 2.84 -0.11
C ILE A 78 2.06 3.90 0.92
N LEU A 79 1.53 5.12 0.82
CA LEU A 79 1.76 6.17 1.81
C LEU A 79 1.28 5.75 3.21
N MET A 80 0.12 5.09 3.30
CA MET A 80 -0.37 4.55 4.56
C MET A 80 0.57 3.49 5.13
N ILE A 81 1.01 2.53 4.32
CA ILE A 81 1.96 1.47 4.76
C ILE A 81 3.25 2.11 5.26
N HIS A 82 3.83 3.03 4.50
CA HIS A 82 5.03 3.76 4.89
C HIS A 82 4.85 4.49 6.22
N PHE A 83 3.75 5.23 6.40
CA PHE A 83 3.45 5.89 7.67
C PHE A 83 3.42 4.90 8.85
N LEU A 84 2.81 3.73 8.68
CA LEU A 84 2.73 2.72 9.73
C LEU A 84 4.08 2.03 10.00
N GLN A 85 4.98 1.97 9.01
CA GLN A 85 6.36 1.55 9.18
C GLN A 85 7.22 2.60 9.89
N GLN A 86 6.81 3.87 9.88
CA GLN A 86 7.50 4.99 10.54
C GLN A 86 6.86 5.43 11.85
N LEU A 87 5.78 4.75 12.28
CA LEU A 87 5.04 5.09 13.50
C LEU A 87 5.96 4.98 14.73
N GLN A 88 5.82 5.94 15.65
CA GLN A 88 6.59 5.99 16.90
C GLN A 88 5.65 5.76 18.10
N PRO A 89 6.14 5.16 19.22
CA PRO A 89 7.53 4.79 19.52
C PRO A 89 8.02 3.48 18.89
N ALA A 90 7.13 2.73 18.25
CA ALA A 90 7.48 1.49 17.55
C ALA A 90 6.64 1.36 16.27
N PRO A 91 7.23 0.81 15.18
CA PRO A 91 6.54 0.65 13.92
C PRO A 91 5.40 -0.37 14.06
N LEU A 92 4.25 -0.07 13.48
CA LEU A 92 3.10 -0.98 13.49
C LEU A 92 3.21 -2.05 12.40
N LEU A 93 3.88 -1.72 11.30
CA LEU A 93 4.17 -2.66 10.21
C LEU A 93 5.68 -2.82 10.05
N PRO A 94 6.17 -4.03 9.78
CA PRO A 94 7.56 -4.23 9.37
C PRO A 94 7.74 -3.87 7.89
N VAL A 95 8.99 -3.82 7.45
CA VAL A 95 9.34 -3.79 6.02
C VAL A 95 9.51 -5.23 5.54
N LEU A 96 8.47 -5.80 4.92
CA LEU A 96 8.46 -7.23 4.53
C LEU A 96 9.62 -7.63 3.58
N HIS A 97 10.14 -6.68 2.80
CA HIS A 97 11.30 -6.89 1.92
C HIS A 97 12.64 -7.04 2.67
N GLU A 98 12.69 -6.60 3.93
CA GLU A 98 13.88 -6.67 4.78
C GLU A 98 13.82 -7.82 5.79
N MET A 99 12.70 -8.52 5.85
CA MET A 99 12.51 -9.67 6.73
C MET A 99 12.99 -10.96 6.08
N GLY A 100 13.38 -11.92 6.93
CA GLY A 100 13.75 -13.27 6.51
C GLY A 100 15.06 -13.33 5.73
N GLU A 101 15.32 -14.50 5.14
CA GLU A 101 16.45 -14.69 4.24
C GLU A 101 16.10 -14.11 2.87
N LYS A 102 16.74 -13.00 2.50
CA LYS A 102 16.50 -12.30 1.24
C LYS A 102 16.77 -13.22 0.06
N GLN A 103 15.75 -13.46 -0.74
CA GLN A 103 15.88 -14.21 -1.99
C GLN A 103 15.86 -13.25 -3.19
N VAL A 104 16.52 -13.64 -4.27
CA VAL A 104 16.44 -12.93 -5.54
C VAL A 104 15.34 -13.59 -6.36
N MET A 105 14.16 -12.98 -6.38
CA MET A 105 13.03 -13.39 -7.22
C MET A 105 12.77 -12.27 -8.22
N GLN A 106 13.11 -12.48 -9.49
CA GLN A 106 13.02 -11.43 -10.50
C GLN A 106 11.79 -11.56 -11.40
N VAL A 107 11.12 -10.44 -11.61
CA VAL A 107 10.05 -10.25 -12.61
C VAL A 107 10.31 -8.93 -13.30
N ASP A 108 10.39 -8.94 -14.63
CA ASP A 108 10.70 -7.76 -15.45
C ASP A 108 11.95 -6.96 -14.99
N GLY A 109 12.95 -7.68 -14.47
CA GLY A 109 14.21 -7.09 -13.97
C GLY A 109 14.15 -6.54 -12.54
N TRP A 110 13.00 -6.63 -11.86
CA TRP A 110 12.82 -6.17 -10.47
C TRP A 110 12.81 -7.33 -9.50
N ASN A 111 13.47 -7.17 -8.34
CA ASN A 111 13.33 -8.14 -7.25
C ASN A 111 11.96 -7.94 -6.57
N VAL A 112 11.10 -8.95 -6.66
CA VAL A 112 9.74 -8.95 -6.09
C VAL A 112 9.63 -9.74 -4.79
N TYR A 113 10.76 -10.16 -4.22
CA TYR A 113 10.79 -10.89 -2.96
C TYR A 113 10.25 -10.03 -1.80
N PHE A 114 9.34 -10.61 -1.02
CA PHE A 114 8.96 -10.13 0.31
C PHE A 114 8.70 -11.35 1.21
N CYS A 115 8.87 -11.17 2.52
CA CYS A 115 8.54 -12.19 3.50
C CYS A 115 7.02 -12.45 3.52
N ASP A 116 6.64 -13.68 3.16
CA ASP A 116 5.25 -14.15 3.07
C ASP A 116 4.90 -15.07 4.27
N ASP A 117 5.63 -14.94 5.39
CA ASP A 117 5.35 -15.67 6.62
C ASP A 117 4.16 -15.06 7.38
N GLU A 118 3.54 -15.85 8.27
CA GLU A 118 2.52 -15.33 9.18
C GLU A 118 3.11 -14.36 10.22
N PRO A 119 2.39 -13.29 10.58
CA PRO A 119 2.86 -12.35 11.59
C PRO A 119 3.06 -13.05 12.94
N THR A 120 4.10 -12.62 13.67
CA THR A 120 4.29 -13.10 15.04
C THR A 120 3.21 -12.51 15.96
N PRO A 121 2.62 -13.29 16.90
CA PRO A 121 1.45 -12.86 17.67
C PRO A 121 1.59 -11.55 18.46
N ASN A 122 2.82 -11.14 18.79
CA ASN A 122 3.09 -9.98 19.63
C ASN A 122 3.47 -8.72 18.86
N TRP A 123 3.73 -8.80 17.55
CA TRP A 123 4.14 -7.63 16.75
C TRP A 123 2.96 -6.66 16.52
N THR A 124 1.74 -7.17 16.54
CA THR A 124 0.60 -6.57 15.84
C THR A 124 -0.38 -5.83 16.76
N LEU A 125 -0.03 -5.65 18.04
CA LEU A 125 -0.94 -5.03 19.01
C LEU A 125 -0.96 -3.51 18.86
N CYS A 126 -1.92 -3.00 18.10
CA CYS A 126 -2.27 -1.59 18.07
C CYS A 126 -3.45 -1.31 18.98
N ASN A 127 -3.27 -0.44 19.97
CA ASN A 127 -4.37 0.02 20.83
C ASN A 127 -5.05 1.29 20.29
N LEU A 128 -4.60 1.81 19.14
CA LEU A 128 -5.18 2.99 18.51
C LEU A 128 -6.36 2.60 17.61
N SER A 129 -7.41 3.41 17.66
CA SER A 129 -8.53 3.33 16.75
C SER A 129 -8.14 3.77 15.33
N VAL A 130 -8.96 3.39 14.35
CA VAL A 130 -8.82 3.86 12.95
C VAL A 130 -8.83 5.39 12.86
N GLY A 131 -9.62 6.06 13.69
CA GLY A 131 -9.72 7.52 13.71
C GLY A 131 -8.43 8.18 14.20
N GLU A 132 -7.84 7.66 15.28
CA GLU A 132 -6.56 8.14 15.82
C GLU A 132 -5.42 7.93 14.81
N LEU A 133 -5.34 6.73 14.21
CA LEU A 133 -4.35 6.44 13.17
C LEU A 133 -4.51 7.35 11.95
N PHE A 134 -5.74 7.68 11.56
CA PHE A 134 -6.00 8.62 10.48
C PHE A 134 -5.53 10.04 10.82
N LEU A 135 -5.78 10.52 12.04
CA LEU A 135 -5.28 11.83 12.48
C LEU A 135 -3.75 11.86 12.51
N HIS A 136 -3.11 10.78 12.99
CA HIS A 136 -1.67 10.65 12.97
C HIS A 136 -1.11 10.61 11.54
N PHE A 137 -1.78 9.92 10.61
CA PHE A 137 -1.43 9.90 9.19
C PHE A 137 -1.45 11.31 8.58
N LEU A 138 -2.50 12.10 8.84
CA LEU A 138 -2.59 13.48 8.38
C LEU A 138 -1.49 14.36 8.99
N HIS A 139 -1.24 14.21 10.29
CA HIS A 139 -0.19 14.96 10.97
C HIS A 139 1.20 14.64 10.42
N TYR A 140 1.48 13.35 10.23
CA TYR A 140 2.72 12.84 9.67
C TYR A 140 2.99 13.44 8.29
N TYR A 141 2.05 13.29 7.34
CA TYR A 141 2.24 13.82 5.99
C TYR A 141 2.10 15.33 5.87
N GLY A 142 1.51 16.01 6.86
CA GLY A 142 1.53 17.46 6.96
C GLY A 142 2.91 18.04 7.32
N GLN A 143 3.80 17.24 7.91
CA GLN A 143 5.16 17.62 8.27
C GLN A 143 6.23 16.90 7.45
N PHE A 144 5.85 15.85 6.73
CA PHE A 144 6.75 15.02 5.95
C PHE A 144 7.46 15.82 4.84
N ARG A 145 8.78 15.78 4.84
CA ARG A 145 9.62 16.39 3.80
C ARG A 145 10.12 15.32 2.85
N LEU A 146 9.75 15.43 1.59
CA LEU A 146 10.18 14.49 0.54
C LEU A 146 11.70 14.55 0.32
N GLU A 147 12.30 15.73 0.49
CA GLU A 147 13.71 16.00 0.21
C GLU A 147 14.67 15.29 1.18
N ASP A 148 14.25 15.06 2.43
CA ASP A 148 15.10 14.45 3.46
C ASP A 148 15.11 12.90 3.39
N SER A 149 14.38 12.30 2.43
CA SER A 149 14.22 10.84 2.29
C SER A 149 15.15 10.19 1.24
N GLY A 150 16.08 10.96 0.66
CA GLY A 150 17.11 10.43 -0.23
C GLY A 150 18.09 9.52 0.52
N GLY A 151 18.13 8.23 0.16
CA GLY A 151 19.22 7.33 0.52
C GLY A 151 20.57 7.85 -0.01
N PRO A 152 21.70 7.34 0.52
CA PRO A 152 23.02 7.91 0.26
C PRO A 152 23.28 8.04 -1.25
N ASP A 153 23.78 9.22 -1.64
CA ASP A 153 24.18 9.54 -3.00
C ASP A 153 24.94 8.36 -3.62
N SER A 154 24.45 7.90 -4.75
CA SER A 154 25.18 7.01 -5.66
C SER A 154 26.26 7.82 -6.37
N SER A 155 27.21 8.33 -5.58
CA SER A 155 28.40 9.06 -6.03
C SER A 155 29.68 8.41 -5.53
N GLU A 156 29.78 7.09 -5.60
CA GLU A 156 31.08 6.40 -5.67
C GLU A 156 30.99 5.34 -6.78
N ALA A 157 31.43 5.76 -7.97
CA ALA A 157 31.80 4.92 -9.10
C ALA A 157 33.31 4.66 -9.06
#